data_AF-A0A925SU58-F1
#
_entry.id   AF-A0A925SU58-F1
#
_cell.length_a   1.000
_cell.length_b   1.000
_cell.length_c   1.000
_cell.angle_alpha   90.00
_cell.angle_beta   90.00
_cell.angle_gamma   90.00
#
_symmetry.space_group_name_H-M   'P 1'
#
loop_
_entity.id
_entity.type
_entity.pdbx_description
1 polymer ?
#
loop_
_entity_poly.entity_id
_entity_poly.type
_entity_poly.pdbx_seq_one_letter_code
_entity_poly.pdbx_strand_id
1 'polypeptide(L)'
;MVRARADGYARAMIRAIVAILILVAPVSSALAAPSRIIILRNGETADPWKLCEIGEQRAKALALNYLGRDAVKSLFAGGEEPAFFFAITLQTAELAAPAVASWNKPIILYSVVPQAGQSSGDFAKALNRRTQEAARNVLTNPALEGKTVVMLWEHEHIANEALAAKFENDPVTLRQLFKLDILPGVPKTWPDENYDYFWILDFPANSNVPSKFSMMKQEFGTSFPRVPANDWDTPDGLDAASGCKPEAKD
;
A
#
# COMPACT_ATOMS: atom_id res chain seq x y z
N MET A 1 -48.07 4.86 -57.63
CA MET A 1 -48.12 5.19 -56.19
C MET A 1 -47.30 4.24 -55.28
N VAL A 2 -46.44 3.35 -55.83
CA VAL A 2 -45.71 2.33 -55.04
C VAL A 2 -44.24 2.72 -54.74
N ARG A 3 -43.64 3.62 -55.55
CA ARG A 3 -42.20 3.98 -55.42
C ARG A 3 -41.85 4.88 -54.23
N ALA A 4 -42.76 5.74 -53.80
CA ALA A 4 -42.49 6.73 -52.74
C ALA A 4 -42.45 6.13 -51.31
N ARG A 5 -42.95 4.90 -51.11
CA ARG A 5 -43.01 4.26 -49.80
C ARG A 5 -41.70 3.54 -49.44
N ALA A 6 -40.98 3.01 -50.42
CA ALA A 6 -39.75 2.24 -50.21
C ALA A 6 -38.57 3.11 -49.70
N ASP A 7 -38.48 4.36 -50.19
CA ASP A 7 -37.39 5.28 -49.84
C ASP A 7 -37.46 5.77 -48.37
N GLY A 8 -38.68 5.81 -47.79
CA GLY A 8 -38.89 6.18 -46.39
C GLY A 8 -38.44 5.10 -45.41
N TYR A 9 -38.72 3.82 -45.72
CA TYR A 9 -38.31 2.68 -44.89
C TYR A 9 -36.80 2.47 -44.91
N ALA A 10 -36.15 2.66 -46.07
CA ALA A 10 -34.69 2.57 -46.19
C ALA A 10 -33.98 3.67 -45.37
N ARG A 11 -34.46 4.92 -45.43
CA ARG A 11 -33.89 6.03 -44.62
C ARG A 11 -34.15 5.87 -43.12
N ALA A 12 -35.28 5.30 -42.72
CA ALA A 12 -35.59 5.02 -41.32
C ALA A 12 -34.76 3.84 -40.76
N MET A 13 -34.55 2.78 -41.55
CA MET A 13 -33.66 1.66 -41.19
C MET A 13 -32.19 2.10 -41.09
N ILE A 14 -31.69 2.90 -42.05
CA ILE A 14 -30.31 3.40 -42.00
C ILE A 14 -30.07 4.29 -40.78
N ARG A 15 -31.05 5.14 -40.41
CA ARG A 15 -30.97 5.94 -39.17
C ARG A 15 -31.02 5.10 -37.90
N ALA A 16 -31.83 4.02 -37.89
CA ALA A 16 -31.89 3.10 -36.75
C ALA A 16 -30.60 2.28 -36.61
N ILE A 17 -29.99 1.85 -37.71
CA ILE A 17 -28.71 1.11 -37.72
C ILE A 17 -27.55 2.01 -37.26
N VAL A 18 -27.51 3.27 -37.69
CA VAL A 18 -26.50 4.24 -37.22
C VAL A 18 -26.69 4.59 -35.74
N ALA A 19 -27.93 4.67 -35.25
CA ALA A 19 -28.20 4.91 -33.83
C ALA A 19 -27.81 3.71 -32.92
N ILE A 20 -27.92 2.48 -33.43
CA ILE A 20 -27.51 1.26 -32.70
C ILE A 20 -25.98 1.07 -32.73
N LEU A 21 -25.30 1.47 -33.81
CA LEU A 21 -23.83 1.41 -33.93
C LEU A 21 -23.10 2.43 -33.05
N ILE A 22 -23.76 3.50 -32.58
CA ILE A 22 -23.15 4.50 -31.68
C ILE A 22 -23.23 4.08 -30.19
N LEU A 23 -24.06 3.09 -29.83
CA LEU A 23 -24.20 2.64 -28.43
C LEU A 23 -23.20 1.54 -28.01
N VAL A 24 -22.35 1.06 -28.92
CA VAL A 24 -21.29 0.09 -28.60
C VAL A 24 -19.93 0.79 -28.62
N ALA A 25 -19.82 1.92 -27.90
CA ALA A 25 -18.50 2.37 -27.48
C ALA A 25 -18.03 1.38 -26.41
N PRO A 26 -16.87 0.70 -26.58
CA PRO A 26 -16.27 0.00 -25.47
C PRO A 26 -16.01 1.06 -24.40
N VAL A 27 -16.73 0.96 -23.27
CA VAL A 27 -16.34 1.67 -22.07
C VAL A 27 -14.99 1.06 -21.70
N SER A 28 -13.90 1.66 -22.16
CA SER A 28 -12.59 1.36 -21.63
C SER A 28 -12.69 1.66 -20.15
N SER A 29 -12.77 0.62 -19.33
CA SER A 29 -12.59 0.75 -17.89
C SER A 29 -11.21 1.34 -17.70
N ALA A 30 -11.14 2.66 -17.52
CA ALA A 30 -9.92 3.33 -17.11
C ALA A 30 -9.47 2.64 -15.83
N LEU A 31 -8.29 2.02 -15.87
CA LEU A 31 -7.73 1.34 -14.71
C LEU A 31 -7.29 2.44 -13.73
N ALA A 32 -8.00 2.51 -12.61
CA ALA A 32 -7.93 3.56 -11.61
C ALA A 32 -6.74 3.44 -10.64
N ALA A 33 -5.63 2.83 -11.07
CA ALA A 33 -4.50 2.62 -10.19
C ALA A 33 -3.76 3.93 -9.85
N PRO A 34 -3.18 4.04 -8.65
CA PRO A 34 -2.21 5.07 -8.33
C PRO A 34 -1.01 5.00 -9.28
N SER A 35 -0.40 6.14 -9.58
CA SER A 35 0.88 6.17 -10.30
C SER A 35 2.02 5.63 -9.45
N ARG A 36 1.88 5.71 -8.12
CA ARG A 36 2.88 5.23 -7.16
C ARG A 36 2.27 4.72 -5.87
N ILE A 37 2.77 3.59 -5.37
CA ILE A 37 2.52 3.09 -4.02
C ILE A 37 3.86 3.04 -3.27
N ILE A 38 3.92 3.66 -2.10
CA ILE A 38 5.05 3.57 -1.17
C ILE A 38 4.62 2.67 -0.02
N ILE A 39 5.27 1.51 0.12
CA ILE A 39 5.03 0.55 1.20
C ILE A 39 6.16 0.66 2.21
N LEU A 40 5.81 0.69 3.48
CA LEU A 40 6.74 0.54 4.59
C LEU A 40 6.11 -0.28 5.70
N ARG A 41 6.97 -0.86 6.53
CA ARG A 41 6.61 -1.65 7.68
C ARG A 41 6.15 -0.77 8.87
N ASN A 42 5.49 -1.38 9.87
CA ASN A 42 5.32 -0.85 11.22
C ASN A 42 6.66 -0.39 11.83
N GLY A 43 6.58 0.38 12.92
CA GLY A 43 7.77 0.76 13.69
C GLY A 43 8.05 -0.23 14.79
N GLU A 44 9.14 -0.03 15.51
CA GLU A 44 9.50 -0.79 16.69
C GLU A 44 8.41 -0.66 17.75
N THR A 45 7.98 -1.80 18.30
CA THR A 45 6.78 -1.86 19.17
C THR A 45 7.14 -2.10 20.62
N ALA A 46 6.36 -1.54 21.55
CA ALA A 46 6.43 -1.92 22.96
C ALA A 46 5.48 -3.09 23.24
N ASP A 47 4.35 -3.16 22.54
CA ASP A 47 3.35 -4.21 22.63
C ASP A 47 2.46 -4.23 21.37
N PRO A 48 1.48 -5.16 21.26
CA PRO A 48 0.60 -5.27 20.09
C PRO A 48 -0.25 -4.02 19.77
N TRP A 49 -0.26 -3.00 20.61
CA TRP A 49 -1.14 -1.85 20.50
C TRP A 49 -0.41 -0.53 20.29
N LYS A 50 0.88 -0.44 20.62
CA LYS A 50 1.65 0.81 20.54
C LYS A 50 3.13 0.64 20.17
N LEU A 51 3.70 1.70 19.65
CA LEU A 51 5.13 1.86 19.44
C LEU A 51 5.91 1.92 20.78
N CYS A 52 7.18 1.56 20.74
CA CYS A 52 8.14 1.92 21.79
C CYS A 52 8.73 3.31 21.51
N GLU A 53 9.56 3.85 22.42
CA GLU A 53 10.20 5.17 22.24
C GLU A 53 11.00 5.24 20.93
N ILE A 54 11.68 4.16 20.53
CA ILE A 54 12.44 4.09 19.28
C ILE A 54 11.49 4.14 18.08
N GLY A 55 10.38 3.41 18.12
CA GLY A 55 9.34 3.45 17.09
C GLY A 55 8.70 4.84 16.95
N GLU A 56 8.46 5.53 18.07
CA GLU A 56 8.00 6.93 18.05
C GLU A 56 9.04 7.87 17.43
N GLN A 57 10.33 7.64 17.71
CA GLN A 57 11.41 8.39 17.06
C GLN A 57 11.45 8.11 15.56
N ARG A 58 11.26 6.85 15.12
CA ARG A 58 11.13 6.48 13.71
C ARG A 58 9.95 7.17 13.05
N ALA A 59 8.79 7.24 13.72
CA ALA A 59 7.61 7.96 13.20
C ALA A 59 7.92 9.43 12.89
N LYS A 60 8.58 10.12 13.84
CA LYS A 60 9.02 11.51 13.68
C LYS A 60 10.08 11.65 12.58
N ALA A 61 11.04 10.72 12.53
CA ALA A 61 12.11 10.72 11.56
C ALA A 61 11.59 10.52 10.13
N LEU A 62 10.64 9.61 9.94
CA LEU A 62 9.94 9.38 8.67
C LEU A 62 9.21 10.63 8.19
N ALA A 63 8.48 11.30 9.08
CA ALA A 63 7.79 12.54 8.74
C ALA A 63 8.77 13.66 8.33
N LEU A 64 9.84 13.86 9.09
CA LEU A 64 10.81 14.93 8.83
C LEU A 64 11.71 14.66 7.61
N ASN A 65 12.00 13.40 7.31
CA ASN A 65 12.94 13.07 6.24
C ASN A 65 12.25 12.68 4.93
N TYR A 66 11.09 12.01 4.94
CA TYR A 66 10.58 11.36 3.73
C TYR A 66 9.10 11.61 3.44
N LEU A 67 8.25 11.51 4.47
CA LEU A 67 6.79 11.37 4.31
C LEU A 67 6.00 12.62 4.69
N GLY A 68 6.60 13.62 5.31
CA GLY A 68 5.93 14.87 5.69
C GLY A 68 5.92 15.92 4.58
N ARG A 69 5.09 16.96 4.75
CA ARG A 69 4.95 18.07 3.80
C ARG A 69 6.26 18.77 3.49
N ASP A 70 7.06 19.03 4.52
CA ASP A 70 8.32 19.76 4.43
C ASP A 70 9.52 18.81 4.61
N ALA A 71 9.37 17.56 4.19
CA ALA A 71 10.37 16.53 4.34
C ALA A 71 11.66 16.83 3.57
N VAL A 72 12.82 16.69 4.23
CA VAL A 72 14.14 17.03 3.67
C VAL A 72 14.48 16.21 2.42
N LYS A 73 14.12 14.93 2.40
CA LYS A 73 14.31 13.97 1.30
C LYS A 73 12.94 13.46 0.82
N SER A 74 11.99 14.37 0.63
CA SER A 74 10.59 14.04 0.30
C SER A 74 10.48 13.00 -0.81
N LEU A 75 9.65 11.98 -0.58
CA LEU A 75 9.30 10.96 -1.58
C LEU A 75 8.24 11.43 -2.58
N PHE A 76 7.72 12.65 -2.40
CA PHE A 76 6.70 13.23 -3.26
C PHE A 76 7.31 14.31 -4.15
N ALA A 77 7.30 14.05 -5.46
CA ALA A 77 7.97 14.89 -6.45
C ALA A 77 7.39 16.32 -6.46
N GLY A 78 8.25 17.35 -6.46
CA GLY A 78 7.81 18.74 -6.62
C GLY A 78 6.83 19.25 -5.54
N GLY A 79 6.78 18.61 -4.37
CA GLY A 79 5.81 18.95 -3.32
C GLY A 79 4.41 18.38 -3.56
N GLU A 80 4.28 17.40 -4.45
CA GLU A 80 3.03 16.67 -4.65
C GLU A 80 2.49 16.14 -3.33
N GLU A 81 1.20 16.32 -3.14
CA GLU A 81 0.53 15.86 -1.94
C GLU A 81 0.14 14.38 -2.12
N PRO A 82 0.49 13.47 -1.18
CA PRO A 82 0.00 12.09 -1.22
C PRO A 82 -1.53 12.08 -1.12
N ALA A 83 -2.19 11.23 -1.92
CA ALA A 83 -3.65 11.16 -1.86
C ALA A 83 -4.13 10.69 -0.48
N PHE A 84 -3.58 9.57 0.00
CA PHE A 84 -3.93 8.97 1.29
C PHE A 84 -2.76 8.21 1.90
N PHE A 85 -2.84 8.06 3.23
CA PHE A 85 -2.06 7.11 4.02
C PHE A 85 -2.99 5.99 4.48
N PHE A 86 -2.59 4.76 4.24
CA PHE A 86 -3.31 3.55 4.63
C PHE A 86 -2.53 2.83 5.73
N ALA A 87 -3.23 2.26 6.70
CA ALA A 87 -2.64 1.53 7.83
C ALA A 87 -3.46 0.28 8.18
N ILE A 88 -2.79 -0.80 8.59
CA ILE A 88 -3.41 -2.11 8.89
C ILE A 88 -3.56 -2.39 10.39
N THR A 89 -2.64 -1.91 11.22
CA THR A 89 -2.69 -2.03 12.69
C THR A 89 -2.69 -0.67 13.36
N LEU A 90 -2.98 -0.63 14.67
CA LEU A 90 -2.82 0.60 15.45
C LEU A 90 -1.38 1.11 15.44
N GLN A 91 -0.36 0.24 15.49
CA GLN A 91 1.03 0.67 15.45
C GLN A 91 1.40 1.30 14.11
N THR A 92 0.89 0.75 12.98
CA THR A 92 1.09 1.38 11.67
C THR A 92 0.39 2.74 11.56
N ALA A 93 -0.75 2.91 12.24
CA ALA A 93 -1.44 4.20 12.31
C ALA A 93 -0.65 5.21 13.15
N GLU A 94 -0.12 4.78 14.29
CA GLU A 94 0.74 5.59 15.17
C GLU A 94 2.01 6.02 14.44
N LEU A 95 2.64 5.12 13.67
CA LEU A 95 3.82 5.42 12.86
C LEU A 95 3.50 6.47 11.77
N ALA A 96 2.33 6.39 11.17
CA ALA A 96 1.90 7.33 10.12
C ALA A 96 1.51 8.71 10.65
N ALA A 97 1.09 8.80 11.92
CA ALA A 97 0.43 9.98 12.47
C ALA A 97 1.24 11.27 12.31
N PRO A 98 2.57 11.32 12.57
CA PRO A 98 3.34 12.56 12.39
C PRO A 98 3.37 13.03 10.93
N ALA A 99 3.53 12.11 9.97
CA ALA A 99 3.55 12.44 8.55
C ALA A 99 2.18 12.97 8.10
N VAL A 100 1.12 12.25 8.45
CA VAL A 100 -0.26 12.59 8.09
C VAL A 100 -0.70 13.93 8.68
N ALA A 101 -0.33 14.21 9.93
CA ALA A 101 -0.59 15.48 10.59
C ALA A 101 0.05 16.66 9.83
N SER A 102 1.28 16.49 9.33
CA SER A 102 1.95 17.53 8.53
C SER A 102 1.22 17.86 7.22
N TRP A 103 0.47 16.90 6.67
CA TRP A 103 -0.35 17.09 5.48
C TRP A 103 -1.78 17.53 5.78
N ASN A 104 -2.23 17.51 7.04
CA ASN A 104 -3.62 17.71 7.45
C ASN A 104 -4.59 16.72 6.76
N LYS A 105 -4.23 15.43 6.77
CA LYS A 105 -5.01 14.34 6.15
C LYS A 105 -5.54 13.35 7.18
N PRO A 106 -6.53 12.51 6.82
CA PRO A 106 -6.88 11.34 7.61
C PRO A 106 -5.97 10.14 7.27
N ILE A 107 -5.89 9.20 8.21
CA ILE A 107 -5.42 7.84 7.95
C ILE A 107 -6.64 6.99 7.59
N ILE A 108 -6.57 6.22 6.51
CA ILE A 108 -7.58 5.20 6.20
C ILE A 108 -7.13 3.87 6.81
N LEU A 109 -7.88 3.41 7.82
CA LEU A 109 -7.57 2.19 8.55
C LEU A 109 -8.29 0.98 7.97
N TYR A 110 -7.51 -0.05 7.63
CA TYR A 110 -7.99 -1.39 7.33
C TYR A 110 -7.68 -2.32 8.50
N SER A 111 -8.08 -1.94 9.71
CA SER A 111 -7.68 -2.70 10.90
C SER A 111 -8.72 -3.70 11.38
N VAL A 112 -8.24 -4.63 12.21
CA VAL A 112 -9.06 -5.54 13.02
C VAL A 112 -8.65 -5.29 14.46
N VAL A 113 -9.64 -5.03 15.32
CA VAL A 113 -9.39 -4.95 16.76
C VAL A 113 -9.41 -6.39 17.31
N PRO A 114 -8.31 -6.89 17.90
CA PRO A 114 -8.30 -8.17 18.60
C PRO A 114 -9.42 -8.24 19.63
N GLN A 115 -10.24 -9.30 19.56
CA GLN A 115 -11.30 -9.55 20.54
C GLN A 115 -10.82 -10.52 21.63
N ALA A 116 -11.30 -10.33 22.86
CA ALA A 116 -10.99 -11.24 23.96
C ALA A 116 -11.46 -12.67 23.61
N GLY A 117 -10.55 -13.65 23.71
CA GLY A 117 -10.83 -15.05 23.38
C GLY A 117 -10.76 -15.40 21.89
N GLN A 118 -10.45 -14.45 21.01
CA GLN A 118 -10.20 -14.73 19.60
C GLN A 118 -8.91 -15.53 19.44
N SER A 119 -8.94 -16.58 18.62
CA SER A 119 -7.73 -17.33 18.29
C SER A 119 -6.81 -16.52 17.39
N SER A 120 -5.49 -16.73 17.50
CA SER A 120 -4.50 -16.12 16.59
C SER A 120 -4.80 -16.43 15.12
N GLY A 121 -5.28 -17.64 14.82
CA GLY A 121 -5.68 -18.04 13.48
C GLY A 121 -6.87 -17.26 12.92
N ASP A 122 -7.88 -16.97 13.75
CA ASP A 122 -9.03 -16.18 13.32
C ASP A 122 -8.69 -14.70 13.16
N PHE A 123 -7.80 -14.18 14.02
CA PHE A 123 -7.27 -12.83 13.89
C PHE A 123 -6.47 -12.68 12.58
N ALA A 124 -5.56 -13.62 12.29
CA ALA A 124 -4.79 -13.63 11.04
C ALA A 124 -5.69 -13.68 9.80
N LYS A 125 -6.75 -14.53 9.80
CA LYS A 125 -7.73 -14.57 8.69
C LYS A 125 -8.47 -13.25 8.52
N ALA A 126 -8.78 -12.56 9.62
CA ALA A 126 -9.43 -11.26 9.56
C ALA A 126 -8.48 -10.20 8.97
N LEU A 127 -7.20 -10.20 9.37
CA LEU A 127 -6.18 -9.34 8.78
C LEU A 127 -5.94 -9.63 7.29
N ASN A 128 -5.89 -10.90 6.88
CA ASN A 128 -5.79 -11.29 5.46
C ASN A 128 -6.87 -10.60 4.62
N ARG A 129 -8.14 -10.66 5.07
CA ARG A 129 -9.28 -10.03 4.39
C ARG A 129 -9.13 -8.52 4.31
N ARG A 130 -8.62 -7.88 5.37
CA ARG A 130 -8.35 -6.44 5.37
C ARG A 130 -7.22 -6.04 4.42
N THR A 131 -6.16 -6.85 4.32
CA THR A 131 -5.09 -6.67 3.34
C THR A 131 -5.60 -6.79 1.91
N GLN A 132 -6.42 -7.80 1.62
CA GLN A 132 -7.07 -7.97 0.31
C GLN A 132 -8.01 -6.79 -0.03
N GLU A 133 -8.81 -6.35 0.95
CA GLU A 133 -9.68 -5.20 0.81
C GLU A 133 -8.89 -3.92 0.49
N ALA A 134 -7.82 -3.66 1.23
CA ALA A 134 -6.95 -2.51 1.02
C ALA A 134 -6.32 -2.53 -0.38
N ALA A 135 -5.70 -3.65 -0.77
CA ALA A 135 -5.05 -3.78 -2.07
C ALA A 135 -6.04 -3.60 -3.22
N ARG A 136 -7.23 -4.21 -3.13
CA ARG A 136 -8.30 -4.02 -4.11
C ARG A 136 -8.71 -2.55 -4.19
N ASN A 137 -9.06 -1.94 -3.07
CA ASN A 137 -9.53 -0.55 -3.03
C ASN A 137 -8.46 0.43 -3.55
N VAL A 138 -7.18 0.19 -3.26
CA VAL A 138 -6.08 1.00 -3.79
C VAL A 138 -6.00 0.90 -5.32
N LEU A 139 -6.15 -0.30 -5.89
CA LEU A 139 -6.03 -0.50 -7.34
C LEU A 139 -7.29 -0.17 -8.15
N THR A 140 -8.45 0.01 -7.50
CA THR A 140 -9.73 0.21 -8.21
C THR A 140 -10.44 1.52 -7.90
N ASN A 141 -9.92 2.34 -6.99
CA ASN A 141 -10.55 3.61 -6.63
C ASN A 141 -10.15 4.75 -7.59
N PRO A 142 -11.09 5.29 -8.39
CA PRO A 142 -10.80 6.38 -9.35
C PRO A 142 -10.21 7.63 -8.71
N ALA A 143 -10.45 7.88 -7.42
CA ALA A 143 -9.86 9.02 -6.71
C ALA A 143 -8.33 8.90 -6.54
N LEU A 144 -7.76 7.71 -6.75
CA LEU A 144 -6.33 7.44 -6.64
C LEU A 144 -5.62 7.48 -7.98
N GLU A 145 -6.34 7.59 -9.09
CA GLU A 145 -5.77 7.54 -10.43
C GLU A 145 -4.64 8.58 -10.60
N GLY A 146 -3.46 8.10 -10.97
CA GLY A 146 -2.29 8.95 -11.19
C GLY A 146 -1.71 9.59 -9.92
N LYS A 147 -2.17 9.20 -8.72
CA LYS A 147 -1.70 9.73 -7.44
C LYS A 147 -0.64 8.85 -6.79
N THR A 148 0.10 9.44 -5.84
CA THR A 148 0.94 8.70 -4.90
C THR A 148 0.13 8.35 -3.64
N VAL A 149 0.21 7.11 -3.18
CA VAL A 149 -0.33 6.67 -1.89
C VAL A 149 0.75 6.03 -1.02
N VAL A 150 0.56 6.06 0.29
CA VAL A 150 1.45 5.43 1.26
C VAL A 150 0.70 4.33 2.01
N MET A 151 1.30 3.14 2.11
CA MET A 151 0.75 2.00 2.83
C MET A 151 1.71 1.57 3.94
N LEU A 152 1.28 1.72 5.19
CA LEU A 152 2.01 1.28 6.37
C LEU A 152 1.43 -0.05 6.83
N TRP A 153 2.19 -1.11 6.67
CA TRP A 153 1.73 -2.48 6.91
C TRP A 153 2.61 -3.18 7.95
N GLU A 154 2.17 -4.28 8.54
CA GLU A 154 3.08 -5.15 9.30
C GLU A 154 3.83 -6.09 8.34
N HIS A 155 4.94 -6.67 8.76
CA HIS A 155 5.86 -7.34 7.85
C HIS A 155 5.27 -8.62 7.21
N GLU A 156 4.43 -9.37 7.93
CA GLU A 156 3.86 -10.63 7.46
C GLU A 156 3.00 -10.43 6.20
N HIS A 157 2.08 -9.46 6.25
CA HIS A 157 1.20 -9.10 5.15
C HIS A 157 1.89 -8.20 4.12
N ILE A 158 3.13 -7.71 4.31
CA ILE A 158 3.92 -7.16 3.19
C ILE A 158 4.42 -8.31 2.33
N ALA A 159 5.24 -9.19 2.92
CA ALA A 159 5.85 -10.33 2.26
C ALA A 159 6.34 -11.35 3.30
N ASN A 160 5.60 -12.44 3.49
CA ASN A 160 6.02 -13.58 4.31
C ASN A 160 5.69 -14.90 3.61
N GLU A 161 6.70 -15.74 3.44
CA GLU A 161 6.57 -17.01 2.71
C GLU A 161 5.69 -18.02 3.44
N ALA A 162 5.78 -18.10 4.78
CA ALA A 162 4.99 -19.03 5.58
C ALA A 162 3.49 -18.66 5.56
N LEU A 163 3.16 -17.38 5.66
CA LEU A 163 1.81 -16.88 5.53
C LEU A 163 1.27 -17.14 4.11
N ALA A 164 2.06 -16.84 3.08
CA ALA A 164 1.68 -17.12 1.69
C ALA A 164 1.42 -18.62 1.44
N ALA A 165 2.27 -19.51 1.95
CA ALA A 165 2.11 -20.96 1.82
C ALA A 165 0.89 -21.48 2.59
N LYS A 166 0.54 -20.89 3.72
CA LYS A 166 -0.67 -21.25 4.48
C LYS A 166 -1.96 -20.94 3.71
N PHE A 167 -1.91 -19.99 2.78
CA PHE A 167 -3.04 -19.54 1.96
C PHE A 167 -2.72 -19.64 0.45
N GLU A 168 -2.11 -20.73 -0.02
CA GLU A 168 -1.64 -20.88 -1.42
C GLU A 168 -2.64 -20.47 -2.51
N ASN A 169 -3.93 -20.74 -2.29
CA ASN A 169 -4.99 -20.45 -3.27
C ASN A 169 -5.64 -19.07 -3.11
N ASP A 170 -5.20 -18.28 -2.12
CA ASP A 170 -5.77 -16.97 -1.79
C ASP A 170 -4.63 -15.97 -1.51
N PRO A 171 -4.32 -15.05 -2.43
CA PRO A 171 -3.30 -14.02 -2.20
C PRO A 171 -3.59 -13.20 -0.94
N VAL A 172 -2.67 -13.19 0.03
CA VAL A 172 -2.86 -12.52 1.33
C VAL A 172 -1.77 -11.51 1.67
N THR A 173 -0.65 -11.51 0.96
CA THR A 173 0.43 -10.53 1.13
C THR A 173 0.34 -9.43 0.07
N LEU A 174 0.78 -8.21 0.38
CA LEU A 174 0.86 -7.10 -0.58
C LEU A 174 1.75 -7.47 -1.77
N ARG A 175 2.81 -8.24 -1.54
CA ARG A 175 3.67 -8.79 -2.60
C ARG A 175 2.89 -9.62 -3.62
N GLN A 176 2.03 -10.54 -3.17
CA GLN A 176 1.17 -11.33 -4.06
C GLN A 176 0.06 -10.48 -4.70
N LEU A 177 -0.61 -9.65 -3.89
CA LEU A 177 -1.76 -8.85 -4.31
C LEU A 177 -1.40 -7.78 -5.35
N PHE A 178 -0.22 -7.19 -5.25
CA PHE A 178 0.33 -6.25 -6.24
C PHE A 178 1.13 -6.94 -7.35
N LYS A 179 1.15 -8.29 -7.39
CA LYS A 179 1.77 -9.10 -8.45
C LYS A 179 3.26 -8.78 -8.63
N LEU A 180 3.98 -8.59 -7.53
CA LEU A 180 5.37 -8.12 -7.57
C LEU A 180 6.34 -9.17 -8.12
N ASP A 181 5.95 -10.46 -8.18
CA ASP A 181 6.77 -11.56 -8.71
C ASP A 181 7.28 -11.36 -10.14
N ILE A 182 6.62 -10.52 -10.93
CA ILE A 182 7.02 -10.25 -12.31
C ILE A 182 8.17 -9.26 -12.41
N LEU A 183 8.46 -8.52 -11.33
CA LEU A 183 9.44 -7.44 -11.32
C LEU A 183 10.78 -7.95 -10.79
N PRO A 184 11.90 -7.55 -11.43
CA PRO A 184 13.23 -7.92 -10.95
C PRO A 184 13.55 -7.21 -9.63
N GLY A 185 14.31 -7.88 -8.76
CA GLY A 185 14.84 -7.27 -7.54
C GLY A 185 13.87 -7.18 -6.37
N VAL A 186 12.64 -7.68 -6.50
CA VAL A 186 11.69 -7.76 -5.37
C VAL A 186 12.11 -8.89 -4.43
N PRO A 187 12.38 -8.61 -3.14
CA PRO A 187 12.67 -9.65 -2.16
C PRO A 187 11.49 -10.63 -2.01
N LYS A 188 11.76 -11.89 -1.69
CA LYS A 188 10.70 -12.89 -1.46
C LYS A 188 9.94 -12.67 -0.15
N THR A 189 10.69 -12.30 0.88
CA THR A 189 10.18 -12.02 2.22
C THR A 189 10.66 -10.65 2.68
N TRP A 190 9.97 -10.08 3.67
CA TRP A 190 10.42 -8.95 4.45
C TRP A 190 10.97 -9.46 5.79
N PRO A 191 12.28 -9.31 6.09
CA PRO A 191 12.85 -9.84 7.33
C PRO A 191 12.33 -9.14 8.59
N ASP A 192 12.14 -9.92 9.66
CA ASP A 192 11.55 -9.49 10.94
C ASP A 192 12.33 -8.37 11.65
N GLU A 193 13.61 -8.20 11.36
CA GLU A 193 14.47 -7.18 11.99
C GLU A 193 14.72 -5.96 11.08
N ASN A 194 14.15 -5.92 9.87
CA ASN A 194 14.26 -4.75 8.99
C ASN A 194 13.04 -3.85 9.07
N TYR A 195 13.22 -2.62 9.59
CA TYR A 195 12.18 -1.59 9.71
C TYR A 195 12.41 -0.40 8.76
N ASP A 196 13.61 -0.33 8.20
CA ASP A 196 14.23 0.87 7.66
C ASP A 196 14.27 0.87 6.13
N TYR A 197 13.24 0.34 5.48
CA TYR A 197 13.14 0.32 4.03
C TYR A 197 11.77 0.78 3.54
N PHE A 198 11.76 1.38 2.36
CA PHE A 198 10.57 1.58 1.54
C PHE A 198 10.61 0.60 0.37
N TRP A 199 9.48 -0.01 0.07
CA TRP A 199 9.22 -0.61 -1.23
C TRP A 199 8.38 0.38 -2.05
N ILE A 200 8.94 0.87 -3.15
CA ILE A 200 8.31 1.86 -4.02
C ILE A 200 7.90 1.17 -5.32
N LEU A 201 6.62 1.23 -5.62
CA LEU A 201 6.01 0.64 -6.80
C LEU A 201 5.56 1.78 -7.72
N ASP A 202 6.05 1.82 -8.96
CA ASP A 202 5.55 2.74 -9.98
C ASP A 202 4.64 1.99 -10.96
N PHE A 203 3.50 2.58 -11.28
CA PHE A 203 2.51 2.03 -12.20
C PHE A 203 2.43 2.87 -13.47
N PRO A 204 2.36 2.24 -14.65
CA PRO A 204 2.04 2.96 -15.87
C PRO A 204 0.59 3.41 -15.85
N ALA A 205 0.29 4.49 -16.59
CA ALA A 205 -1.07 4.98 -16.75
C ALA A 205 -1.99 3.84 -17.25
N ASN A 206 -3.20 3.76 -16.69
CA ASN A 206 -4.18 2.72 -17.01
C ASN A 206 -3.66 1.28 -16.80
N SER A 207 -2.94 1.01 -15.71
CA SER A 207 -2.50 -0.35 -15.36
C SER A 207 -2.60 -0.62 -13.86
N ASN A 208 -3.16 -1.78 -13.49
CA ASN A 208 -3.14 -2.28 -12.11
C ASN A 208 -1.94 -3.21 -11.84
N VAL A 209 -0.97 -3.21 -12.75
CA VAL A 209 0.27 -3.97 -12.66
C VAL A 209 1.43 -2.98 -12.64
N PRO A 210 2.29 -3.00 -11.59
CA PRO A 210 3.42 -2.10 -11.51
C PRO A 210 4.42 -2.42 -12.62
N SER A 211 5.05 -1.37 -13.17
CA SER A 211 6.10 -1.51 -14.19
C SER A 211 7.50 -1.45 -13.57
N LYS A 212 7.62 -0.97 -12.33
CA LYS A 212 8.90 -0.80 -11.64
C LYS A 212 8.76 -1.02 -10.14
N PHE A 213 9.77 -1.68 -9.60
CA PHE A 213 10.03 -1.81 -8.17
C PHE A 213 11.32 -1.07 -7.83
N SER A 214 11.37 -0.44 -6.66
CA SER A 214 12.60 0.09 -6.08
C SER A 214 12.56 -0.07 -4.58
N MET A 215 13.66 -0.57 -4.01
CA MET A 215 13.85 -0.66 -2.57
C MET A 215 14.77 0.48 -2.13
N MET A 216 14.33 1.29 -1.17
CA MET A 216 15.08 2.45 -0.68
C MET A 216 15.28 2.35 0.82
N LYS A 217 16.53 2.39 1.26
CA LYS A 217 16.87 2.45 2.69
C LYS A 217 16.48 3.81 3.28
N GLN A 218 15.94 3.78 4.49
CA GLN A 218 15.61 4.93 5.31
C GLN A 218 16.86 5.37 6.06
N GLU A 219 17.27 6.62 5.87
CA GLU A 219 18.46 7.19 6.50
C GLU A 219 18.11 8.49 7.22
N PHE A 220 18.16 8.44 8.54
CA PHE A 220 17.75 9.55 9.41
C PHE A 220 18.92 10.40 9.93
N GLY A 221 20.16 10.00 9.60
CA GLY A 221 21.39 10.72 9.98
C GLY A 221 21.55 10.90 11.49
N THR A 222 22.32 11.91 11.89
CA THR A 222 22.65 12.19 13.30
C THR A 222 21.47 12.75 14.11
N SER A 223 20.36 13.12 13.47
CA SER A 223 19.19 13.68 14.16
C SER A 223 18.37 12.63 14.92
N PHE A 224 18.52 11.35 14.54
CA PHE A 224 17.82 10.21 15.15
C PHE A 224 18.79 9.06 15.43
N PRO A 225 19.80 9.27 16.29
CA PRO A 225 20.93 8.33 16.44
C PRO A 225 20.54 7.00 17.11
N ARG A 226 19.34 6.90 17.70
CA ARG A 226 18.84 5.67 18.33
C ARG A 226 17.91 4.87 17.43
N VAL A 227 17.54 5.38 16.26
CA VAL A 227 16.69 4.66 15.31
C VAL A 227 17.59 3.74 14.48
N PRO A 228 17.37 2.41 14.51
CA PRO A 228 18.14 1.47 13.70
C PRO A 228 18.10 1.79 12.20
N ALA A 229 19.24 1.61 11.55
CA ALA A 229 19.43 1.76 10.10
C ALA A 229 20.30 0.61 9.57
N ASN A 230 19.88 -0.62 9.87
CA ASN A 230 20.55 -1.87 9.53
C ASN A 230 20.42 -2.19 8.04
N ASP A 231 21.39 -2.89 7.45
CA ASP A 231 21.25 -3.33 6.08
C ASP A 231 20.16 -4.42 5.97
N TRP A 232 19.60 -4.58 4.77
CA TRP A 232 18.61 -5.61 4.50
C TRP A 232 19.12 -6.99 4.90
N ASP A 233 18.29 -7.74 5.61
CA ASP A 233 18.60 -9.06 6.18
C ASP A 233 19.73 -9.05 7.24
N THR A 234 19.94 -7.91 7.91
CA THR A 234 20.86 -7.78 9.05
C THR A 234 20.12 -7.35 10.31
N PRO A 235 20.61 -7.68 11.52
CA PRO A 235 19.93 -7.32 12.77
C PRO A 235 19.83 -5.82 13.02
N ASP A 236 18.75 -5.38 13.68
CA ASP A 236 18.54 -3.99 14.09
C ASP A 236 19.47 -3.55 15.25
N GLY A 237 20.06 -4.51 15.96
CA GLY A 237 20.96 -4.29 17.07
C GLY A 237 20.26 -3.83 18.36
N LEU A 238 18.92 -3.93 18.43
CA LEU A 238 18.16 -3.63 19.63
C LEU A 238 18.23 -4.80 20.61
N ASP A 239 18.45 -4.50 21.89
CA ASP A 239 18.40 -5.46 22.97
C ASP A 239 17.13 -5.29 23.81
N ALA A 240 16.93 -6.19 24.79
CA ALA A 240 15.78 -6.10 25.70
C ALA A 240 15.78 -4.83 26.57
N ALA A 241 16.93 -4.14 26.73
CA ALA A 241 17.02 -2.90 27.49
C ALA A 241 16.54 -1.68 26.68
N SER A 242 16.37 -1.82 25.35
CA SER A 242 15.79 -0.78 24.49
C SER A 242 14.33 -0.40 24.84
N GLY A 243 13.63 -1.27 25.59
CA GLY A 243 12.20 -1.12 25.87
C GLY A 243 11.30 -1.44 24.67
N CYS A 244 11.88 -1.86 23.55
CA CYS A 244 11.18 -2.39 22.40
C CYS A 244 11.12 -3.91 22.50
N LYS A 245 10.00 -4.50 22.10
CA LYS A 245 9.91 -5.94 21.98
C LYS A 245 10.66 -6.37 20.72
N PRO A 246 11.58 -7.35 20.82
CA PRO A 246 11.99 -8.07 19.62
C PRO A 246 10.74 -8.70 19.03
N GLU A 247 10.59 -8.67 17.71
CA GLU A 247 9.46 -9.36 17.12
C GLU A 247 9.54 -10.86 17.38
N ALA A 248 8.39 -11.44 17.73
CA ALA A 248 8.30 -12.85 18.05
C ALA A 248 8.49 -13.64 16.75
N LYS A 249 9.46 -14.56 16.76
CA LYS A 249 9.60 -15.56 15.71
C LYS A 249 8.51 -16.60 15.95
N ASP A 250 7.39 -16.50 15.24
CA ASP A 250 6.33 -17.51 15.23
C ASP A 250 6.73 -18.74 14.41
#